data_AF-A0AAU7EJ53-F1
#
_entry.id   AF-A0AAU7EJ53-F1
#
_cell.length_a   1.000
_cell.length_b   1.000
_cell.length_c   1.000
_cell.angle_alpha   90.00
_cell.angle_beta   90.00
_cell.angle_gamma   90.00
#
_symmetry.space_group_name_H-M   'P 1'
#
loop_
_entity.id
_entity.type
_entity.pdbx_description
1 polymer ?
#
loop_
_entity_poly.entity_id
_entity_poly.type
_entity_poly.pdbx_seq_one_letter_code
_entity_poly.pdbx_strand_id
1 'polypeptide(L)'
;MKNLGFIILLLTVLSCGTKTYISKDVAVAEIEKTISKIDANKKLKETITEGALTDKEGFKDIGTFKYYVFFDENTNELSKIKNTEITSKTITEAYYFSDNKLIFITSQIANTPIKKIYIQNKRVISKEHVNEEEEKLLLNKANRFQKAFKKIH
;
A
#
# COMPACT_ATOMS: atom_id res chain seq x y z
N MET A 1 -21.59 -56.55 42.55
CA MET A 1 -20.85 -56.89 41.31
C MET A 1 -20.75 -55.64 40.45
N LYS A 2 -19.60 -55.49 39.78
CA LYS A 2 -19.01 -54.28 39.19
C LYS A 2 -19.93 -53.48 38.27
N ASN A 3 -20.12 -52.19 38.56
CA ASN A 3 -20.52 -51.19 37.55
C ASN A 3 -19.25 -50.58 36.96
N LEU A 4 -18.92 -50.97 35.72
CA LEU A 4 -17.86 -50.33 34.93
C LEU A 4 -18.35 -48.96 34.46
N GLY A 5 -17.81 -47.89 35.03
CA GLY A 5 -17.93 -46.54 34.46
C GLY A 5 -17.03 -46.41 33.24
N PHE A 6 -17.65 -46.29 32.06
CA PHE A 6 -16.95 -45.94 30.82
C PHE A 6 -16.59 -44.45 30.85
N ILE A 7 -15.30 -44.15 31.00
CA ILE A 7 -14.74 -42.83 30.77
C ILE A 7 -14.46 -42.72 29.27
N ILE A 8 -15.31 -41.99 28.55
CA ILE A 8 -15.06 -41.60 27.16
C ILE A 8 -14.14 -40.38 27.19
N LEU A 9 -12.84 -40.62 27.03
CA LEU A 9 -11.84 -39.58 26.86
C LEU A 9 -11.91 -39.06 25.42
N LEU A 10 -12.64 -37.96 25.22
CA LEU A 10 -12.73 -37.26 23.95
C LEU A 10 -11.41 -36.50 23.70
N LEU A 11 -10.45 -37.13 23.03
CA LEU A 11 -9.24 -36.49 22.52
C LEU A 11 -9.62 -35.56 21.37
N THR A 12 -9.88 -34.29 21.69
CA THR A 12 -9.91 -33.22 20.70
C THR A 12 -8.49 -32.98 20.22
N VAL A 13 -8.09 -33.69 19.17
CA VAL A 13 -6.95 -33.28 18.35
C VAL A 13 -7.29 -31.92 17.76
N LEU A 14 -6.82 -30.87 18.42
CA LEU A 14 -6.71 -29.54 17.86
C LEU A 14 -5.85 -29.67 16.61
N SER A 15 -6.52 -29.73 15.45
CA SER A 15 -5.90 -29.58 14.15
C SER A 15 -5.07 -28.30 14.17
N CYS A 16 -3.75 -28.49 14.27
CA CYS A 16 -2.77 -27.45 13.99
C CYS A 16 -2.95 -27.11 12.51
N GLY A 17 -3.80 -26.11 12.22
CA GLY A 17 -3.99 -25.61 10.87
C GLY A 17 -2.64 -25.32 10.26
N THR A 18 -2.31 -26.03 9.18
CA THR A 18 -1.08 -25.78 8.43
C THR A 18 -1.12 -24.33 7.97
N LYS A 19 -0.22 -23.50 8.48
CA LYS A 19 0.01 -22.16 7.93
C LYS A 19 0.50 -22.37 6.50
N THR A 20 -0.39 -22.29 5.53
CA THR A 20 -0.04 -22.29 4.11
C THR A 20 0.85 -21.08 3.88
N TYR A 21 2.15 -21.35 3.75
CA TYR A 21 3.13 -20.34 3.38
C TYR A 21 2.93 -20.01 1.91
N ILE A 22 2.25 -18.90 1.64
CA ILE A 22 2.13 -18.36 0.28
C ILE A 22 3.53 -17.94 -0.17
N SER A 23 3.96 -18.41 -1.34
CA SER A 23 5.26 -18.02 -1.89
C SER A 23 5.25 -16.53 -2.25
N LYS A 24 6.45 -15.90 -2.25
CA LYS A 24 6.59 -14.48 -2.60
C LYS A 24 6.03 -14.16 -3.98
N ASP A 25 6.26 -15.03 -4.96
CA ASP A 25 5.81 -14.82 -6.34
C ASP A 25 4.29 -14.84 -6.47
N VAL A 26 3.62 -15.75 -5.75
CA VAL A 26 2.15 -15.78 -5.70
C VAL A 26 1.60 -14.50 -5.07
N ALA A 27 2.21 -14.05 -3.96
CA ALA A 27 1.80 -12.81 -3.31
C ALA A 27 2.00 -11.57 -4.22
N VAL A 28 3.11 -11.51 -4.96
CA VAL A 28 3.37 -10.45 -5.95
C VAL A 28 2.31 -10.47 -7.06
N ALA A 29 2.01 -11.63 -7.63
CA ALA A 29 1.00 -11.76 -8.68
C ALA A 29 -0.41 -11.36 -8.23
N GLU A 30 -0.80 -11.69 -6.99
CA GLU A 30 -2.07 -11.26 -6.39
C GLU A 30 -2.15 -9.73 -6.22
N ILE A 31 -1.05 -9.10 -5.81
CA ILE A 31 -0.94 -7.64 -5.71
C ILE A 31 -1.10 -7.01 -7.11
N GLU A 32 -0.41 -7.52 -8.13
CA GLU A 32 -0.51 -7.02 -9.51
C GLU A 32 -1.91 -7.17 -10.11
N LYS A 33 -2.58 -8.27 -9.82
CA LYS A 33 -3.99 -8.46 -10.17
C LYS A 33 -4.88 -7.42 -9.50
N THR A 34 -4.61 -7.10 -8.23
CA THR A 34 -5.37 -6.10 -7.46
C THR A 34 -5.15 -4.70 -8.01
N ILE A 35 -3.90 -4.33 -8.31
CA ILE A 35 -3.53 -3.06 -8.95
C ILE A 35 -4.27 -2.90 -10.27
N SER A 36 -4.26 -3.94 -11.11
CA SER A 36 -4.93 -3.92 -12.41
C SER A 36 -6.44 -3.67 -12.29
N LYS A 37 -7.09 -4.22 -11.25
CA LYS A 37 -8.50 -3.96 -10.95
C LYS A 37 -8.74 -2.53 -10.50
N ILE A 38 -7.88 -1.98 -9.63
CA ILE A 38 -7.97 -0.59 -9.16
C ILE A 38 -7.84 0.36 -10.35
N ASP A 39 -6.84 0.16 -11.21
CA ASP A 39 -6.58 1.03 -12.36
C ASP A 39 -7.69 0.94 -13.43
N ALA A 40 -8.38 -0.19 -13.54
CA ALA A 40 -9.53 -0.36 -14.42
C ALA A 40 -10.85 0.19 -13.83
N ASN A 41 -10.90 0.51 -12.54
CA ASN A 41 -12.13 0.91 -11.86
C ASN A 41 -12.48 2.38 -12.11
N LYS A 42 -13.39 2.61 -13.05
CA LYS A 42 -13.90 3.96 -13.40
C LYS A 42 -14.92 4.53 -12.42
N LYS A 43 -15.31 3.78 -11.38
CA LYS A 43 -16.31 4.22 -10.38
C LYS A 43 -15.69 4.91 -9.17
N LEU A 44 -14.36 4.89 -9.04
CA LEU A 44 -13.68 5.55 -7.93
C LEU A 44 -13.87 7.06 -8.04
N LYS A 45 -14.19 7.69 -6.90
CA LYS A 45 -14.19 9.14 -6.79
C LYS A 45 -12.76 9.64 -6.77
N GLU A 46 -12.54 10.76 -7.46
CA GLU A 46 -11.25 11.42 -7.56
C GLU A 46 -11.31 12.78 -6.83
N THR A 47 -10.32 13.05 -6.00
CA THR A 47 -10.07 14.39 -5.45
C THR A 47 -8.63 14.81 -5.72
N ILE A 48 -8.43 16.10 -5.91
CA ILE A 48 -7.15 16.68 -6.31
C ILE A 48 -6.67 17.64 -5.23
N THR A 49 -5.37 17.62 -4.94
CA THR A 49 -4.71 18.62 -4.12
C THR A 49 -3.40 19.02 -4.78
N GLU A 50 -3.12 20.31 -4.83
CA GLU A 50 -1.91 20.86 -5.41
C GLU A 50 -1.38 22.01 -4.55
N GLY A 51 -0.09 22.32 -4.70
CA GLY A 51 0.55 23.37 -3.95
C GLY A 51 2.03 23.52 -4.28
N ALA A 52 2.68 24.45 -3.56
CA ALA A 52 4.11 24.68 -3.65
C ALA A 52 4.88 23.67 -2.80
N LEU A 53 6.09 23.34 -3.25
CA LEU A 53 7.12 22.67 -2.47
C LEU A 53 8.12 23.75 -2.04
N THR A 54 8.42 23.78 -0.74
CA THR A 54 9.40 24.71 -0.19
C THR A 54 10.65 23.97 0.28
N ASP A 55 11.75 24.72 0.43
CA ASP A 55 12.91 24.21 1.16
C ASP A 55 12.56 23.85 2.61
N LYS A 56 13.48 23.17 3.31
CA LYS A 56 13.23 22.68 4.68
C LYS A 56 12.86 23.80 5.66
N GLU A 57 13.29 25.02 5.39
CA GLU A 57 13.05 26.20 6.22
C GLU A 57 11.74 26.92 5.84
N GLY A 58 11.16 26.60 4.69
CA GLY A 58 9.91 27.19 4.20
C GLY A 58 10.07 28.53 3.49
N PHE A 59 11.30 28.96 3.22
CA PHE A 59 11.59 30.30 2.70
C PHE A 59 11.72 30.35 1.19
N LYS A 60 12.14 29.25 0.55
CA LYS A 60 12.35 29.21 -0.90
C LYS A 60 11.36 28.25 -1.54
N ASP A 61 10.70 28.73 -2.59
CA ASP A 61 10.00 27.87 -3.54
C ASP A 61 11.04 27.01 -4.29
N ILE A 62 10.85 25.69 -4.23
CA ILE A 62 11.69 24.71 -4.90
C ILE A 62 10.92 23.88 -5.94
N GLY A 63 9.64 24.18 -6.15
CA GLY A 63 8.80 23.46 -7.09
C GLY A 63 7.33 23.38 -6.68
N THR A 64 6.61 22.46 -7.31
CA THR A 64 5.19 22.22 -7.05
C THR A 64 4.90 20.74 -6.85
N PHE A 65 3.79 20.46 -6.20
CA PHE A 65 3.24 19.12 -6.15
C PHE A 65 1.78 19.12 -6.57
N LYS A 66 1.34 17.98 -7.08
CA LYS A 66 -0.06 17.67 -7.36
C LYS A 66 -0.30 16.22 -7.05
N TYR A 67 -1.26 15.93 -6.17
CA TYR A 67 -1.68 14.56 -5.92
C TYR A 67 -3.18 14.37 -6.07
N TYR A 68 -3.51 13.17 -6.52
CA TYR A 68 -4.85 12.67 -6.75
C TYR A 68 -5.13 11.57 -5.75
N VAL A 69 -6.32 11.58 -5.17
CA VAL A 69 -6.81 10.52 -4.27
C VAL A 69 -8.00 9.84 -4.93
N PHE A 70 -7.93 8.52 -5.04
CA PHE A 70 -8.97 7.67 -5.60
C PHE A 70 -9.53 6.76 -4.52
N PHE A 71 -10.83 6.83 -4.28
CA PHE A 71 -11.50 6.09 -3.22
C PHE A 71 -12.94 5.74 -3.59
N ASP A 72 -13.52 4.74 -2.91
CA ASP A 72 -14.94 4.43 -3.02
C ASP A 72 -15.75 5.44 -2.19
N GLU A 73 -16.66 6.17 -2.81
CA GLU A 73 -17.45 7.22 -2.15
C GLU A 73 -18.46 6.68 -1.13
N ASN A 74 -18.92 5.43 -1.30
CA ASN A 74 -19.91 4.85 -0.40
C ASN A 74 -19.27 4.30 0.88
N THR A 75 -18.05 3.75 0.75
CA THR A 75 -17.35 3.11 1.88
C THR A 75 -16.21 3.96 2.45
N ASN A 76 -15.88 5.08 1.79
CA ASN A 76 -14.66 5.86 2.03
C ASN A 76 -13.38 5.00 1.98
N GLU A 77 -13.37 3.92 1.20
CA GLU A 77 -12.21 3.05 1.09
C GLU A 77 -11.18 3.63 0.13
N LEU A 78 -9.99 3.95 0.66
CA LEU A 78 -8.85 4.41 -0.12
C LEU A 78 -8.33 3.31 -1.02
N SER A 79 -8.26 3.57 -2.32
CA SER A 79 -7.77 2.62 -3.34
C SER A 79 -6.41 3.02 -3.90
N LYS A 80 -6.21 4.30 -4.22
CA LYS A 80 -4.98 4.78 -4.85
C LYS A 80 -4.71 6.24 -4.52
N ILE A 81 -3.43 6.59 -4.37
CA ILE A 81 -2.95 7.97 -4.45
C ILE A 81 -1.92 8.06 -5.56
N LYS A 82 -2.06 9.05 -6.44
CA LYS A 82 -1.06 9.37 -7.47
C LYS A 82 -0.47 10.73 -7.14
N ASN A 83 0.83 10.79 -6.88
CA ASN A 83 1.56 12.01 -6.54
C ASN A 83 2.51 12.39 -7.67
N THR A 84 2.57 13.67 -8.01
CA THR A 84 3.55 14.23 -8.94
C THR A 84 4.20 15.42 -8.28
N GLU A 85 5.52 15.38 -8.15
CA GLU A 85 6.36 16.45 -7.63
C GLU A 85 7.24 16.98 -8.77
N ILE A 86 7.23 18.28 -9.00
CA ILE A 86 8.00 18.96 -10.04
C ILE A 86 8.97 19.92 -9.35
N THR A 87 10.25 19.62 -9.43
CA THR A 87 11.35 20.47 -8.94
C THR A 87 12.32 20.71 -10.12
N SER A 88 13.63 20.53 -9.91
CA SER A 88 14.59 20.36 -11.03
C SER A 88 14.36 19.05 -11.79
N LYS A 89 13.60 18.11 -11.21
CA LYS A 89 13.15 16.86 -11.83
C LYS A 89 11.67 16.64 -11.56
N THR A 90 11.03 15.90 -12.44
CA THR A 90 9.66 15.40 -12.23
C THR A 90 9.72 13.99 -11.64
N ILE A 91 9.09 13.82 -10.48
CA ILE A 91 8.91 12.53 -9.81
C ILE A 91 7.42 12.20 -9.85
N THR A 92 7.06 11.02 -10.35
CA THR A 92 5.70 10.50 -10.27
C THR A 92 5.69 9.25 -9.41
N GLU A 93 4.81 9.23 -8.43
CA GLU A 93 4.64 8.13 -7.48
C GLU A 93 3.18 7.66 -7.49
N ALA A 94 2.96 6.37 -7.32
CA ALA A 94 1.63 5.83 -7.06
C ALA A 94 1.66 4.91 -5.84
N TYR A 95 0.67 5.05 -4.99
CA TYR A 95 0.49 4.31 -3.75
C TYR A 95 -0.84 3.59 -3.82
N TYR A 96 -0.83 2.26 -3.75
CA TYR A 96 -2.02 1.43 -3.91
C TYR A 96 -2.41 0.80 -2.58
N PHE A 97 -3.71 0.79 -2.33
CA PHE A 97 -4.31 0.34 -1.09
C PHE A 97 -5.42 -0.67 -1.37
N SER A 98 -5.55 -1.66 -0.49
CA SER A 98 -6.64 -2.63 -0.47
C SER A 98 -6.95 -2.96 0.97
N ASP A 99 -8.24 -3.04 1.33
CA ASP A 99 -8.68 -3.27 2.71
C ASP A 99 -8.04 -2.26 3.68
N ASN A 100 -7.95 -0.99 3.26
CA ASN A 100 -7.28 0.10 3.99
C ASN A 100 -5.80 -0.17 4.35
N LYS A 101 -5.12 -1.08 3.64
CA LYS A 101 -3.69 -1.38 3.82
C LYS A 101 -2.93 -1.04 2.55
N LEU A 102 -1.74 -0.46 2.72
CA LEU A 102 -0.81 -0.25 1.61
C LEU A 102 -0.33 -1.62 1.09
N ILE A 103 -0.46 -1.84 -0.22
CA ILE A 103 -0.06 -3.09 -0.88
C ILE A 103 1.06 -2.89 -1.91
N PHE A 104 1.17 -1.69 -2.50
CA PHE A 104 2.14 -1.45 -3.56
C PHE A 104 2.51 0.01 -3.70
N ILE A 105 3.76 0.26 -4.08
CA ILE A 105 4.28 1.59 -4.41
C ILE A 105 5.02 1.52 -5.74
N THR A 106 4.78 2.50 -6.61
CA THR A 106 5.69 2.84 -7.70
C THR A 106 6.27 4.24 -7.52
N SER A 107 7.52 4.42 -7.97
CA SER A 107 8.15 5.74 -8.08
C SER A 107 8.98 5.81 -9.35
N GLN A 108 8.81 6.87 -10.12
CA GLN A 108 9.49 7.06 -11.40
C GLN A 108 10.01 8.48 -11.53
N ILE A 109 11.27 8.59 -11.90
CA ILE A 109 11.88 9.81 -12.42
C ILE A 109 12.10 9.58 -13.92
N ALA A 110 11.91 10.60 -14.75
CA ALA A 110 12.16 10.49 -16.19
C ALA A 110 13.55 9.88 -16.47
N ASN A 111 13.63 8.95 -17.42
CA ASN A 111 14.85 8.24 -17.83
C ASN A 111 15.52 7.41 -16.73
N THR A 112 14.79 6.97 -15.71
CA THR A 112 15.27 6.02 -14.70
C THR A 112 14.37 4.78 -14.64
N PRO A 113 14.90 3.61 -14.23
CA PRO A 113 14.09 2.43 -13.99
C PRO A 113 12.96 2.72 -13.00
N ILE A 114 11.78 2.16 -13.26
CA ILE A 114 10.63 2.29 -12.36
C ILE A 114 10.94 1.55 -11.07
N LYS A 115 10.83 2.26 -9.95
CA LYS A 115 10.96 1.69 -8.62
C LYS A 115 9.66 1.03 -8.23
N LYS A 116 9.73 -0.18 -7.66
CA LYS A 116 8.57 -0.90 -7.16
C LYS A 116 8.80 -1.42 -5.75
N ILE A 117 7.78 -1.37 -4.92
CA ILE A 117 7.78 -1.97 -3.58
C ILE A 117 6.47 -2.73 -3.43
N TYR A 118 6.56 -4.04 -3.17
CA TYR A 118 5.43 -4.91 -2.89
C TYR A 118 5.32 -5.14 -1.39
N ILE A 119 4.15 -4.86 -0.82
CA ILE A 119 3.90 -4.90 0.62
C ILE A 119 2.77 -5.87 0.95
N GLN A 120 2.99 -6.74 1.92
CA GLN A 120 1.97 -7.63 2.46
C GLN A 120 2.06 -7.64 3.98
N ASN A 121 0.92 -7.53 4.67
CA ASN A 121 0.87 -7.54 6.14
C ASN A 121 1.85 -6.55 6.80
N LYS A 122 1.95 -5.33 6.24
CA LYS A 122 2.85 -4.24 6.68
C LYS A 122 4.35 -4.55 6.54
N ARG A 123 4.74 -5.57 5.78
CA ARG A 123 6.13 -5.93 5.50
C ARG A 123 6.40 -5.85 4.01
N VAL A 124 7.58 -5.35 3.64
CA VAL A 124 8.05 -5.40 2.25
C VAL A 124 8.42 -6.85 1.91
N ILE A 125 7.78 -7.40 0.89
CA ILE A 125 8.00 -8.78 0.44
C ILE A 125 8.93 -8.86 -0.78
N SER A 126 8.92 -7.81 -1.60
CA SER A 126 9.77 -7.64 -2.79
C SER A 126 9.96 -6.15 -3.10
N LYS A 127 11.09 -5.80 -3.72
CA LYS A 127 11.36 -4.45 -4.22
C LYS A 127 12.27 -4.49 -5.45
N GLU A 128 12.05 -3.58 -6.38
CA GLU A 128 12.82 -3.43 -7.63
C GLU A 128 13.40 -2.02 -7.69
N HIS A 129 14.71 -1.90 -7.89
CA HIS A 129 15.42 -0.62 -8.07
C HIS A 129 15.28 0.36 -6.89
N VAL A 130 15.07 -0.14 -5.66
CA VAL A 130 14.87 0.65 -4.45
C VAL A 130 15.91 0.32 -3.38
N ASN A 131 16.63 1.33 -2.89
CA ASN A 131 17.51 1.19 -1.73
C ASN A 131 16.76 1.40 -0.40
N GLU A 132 17.42 1.21 0.74
CA GLU A 132 16.76 1.28 2.06
C GLU A 132 16.26 2.70 2.43
N GLU A 133 17.00 3.74 2.06
CA GLU A 133 16.61 5.13 2.34
C GLU A 133 15.36 5.51 1.53
N GLU A 134 15.33 5.11 0.26
CA GLU A 134 14.20 5.31 -0.64
C GLU A 134 12.96 4.54 -0.18
N GLU A 135 13.12 3.29 0.24
CA GLU A 135 12.04 2.48 0.81
C GLU A 135 11.43 3.20 2.02
N LYS A 136 12.28 3.64 2.97
CA LYS A 136 11.84 4.36 4.16
C LYS A 136 11.12 5.67 3.80
N LEU A 137 11.64 6.43 2.84
CA LEU A 137 11.03 7.67 2.38
C LEU A 137 9.64 7.42 1.79
N LEU A 138 9.52 6.45 0.88
CA LEU A 138 8.27 6.14 0.19
C LEU A 138 7.22 5.57 1.15
N LEU A 139 7.59 4.68 2.08
CA LEU A 139 6.68 4.19 3.12
C LEU A 139 6.20 5.32 4.04
N ASN A 140 7.07 6.26 4.39
CA ASN A 140 6.69 7.43 5.19
C ASN A 140 5.74 8.36 4.44
N LYS A 141 5.97 8.61 3.14
CA LYS A 141 5.05 9.36 2.28
C LYS A 141 3.67 8.68 2.24
N ALA A 142 3.63 7.37 1.98
CA ALA A 142 2.39 6.60 1.95
C ALA A 142 1.58 6.75 3.25
N ASN A 143 2.25 6.64 4.40
CA ASN A 143 1.62 6.83 5.71
C ASN A 143 1.08 8.24 5.91
N ARG A 144 1.81 9.28 5.47
CA ARG A 144 1.33 10.67 5.53
C ARG A 144 0.08 10.87 4.70
N PHE A 145 0.06 10.39 3.45
CA PHE A 145 -1.13 10.51 2.60
C PHE A 145 -2.31 9.73 3.18
N GLN A 146 -2.10 8.51 3.66
CA GLN A 146 -3.16 7.71 4.27
C GLN A 146 -3.75 8.39 5.51
N LYS A 147 -2.90 9.00 6.36
CA LYS A 147 -3.35 9.78 7.52
C LYS A 147 -4.14 11.03 7.11
N ALA A 148 -3.69 11.74 6.09
CA ALA A 148 -4.38 12.92 5.58
C ALA A 148 -5.77 12.55 5.05
N PHE A 149 -5.88 11.46 4.29
CA PHE A 149 -7.16 10.96 3.80
C PHE A 149 -8.15 10.65 4.94
N LYS A 150 -7.71 9.89 5.95
CA LYS A 150 -8.51 9.52 7.14
C LYS A 150 -8.91 10.69 8.05
N LYS A 151 -8.29 11.86 7.88
CA LYS A 151 -8.67 13.06 8.64
C LYS A 151 -9.86 13.77 7.99
N ILE A 152 -10.04 13.57 6.68
CA ILE A 152 -11.03 14.27 5.87
C ILE A 152 -12.29 13.42 5.67
N HIS A 153 -12.15 12.09 5.68
CA HIS A 153 -13.21 11.10 5.46
C HIS A 153 -13.33 10.17 6.66
#